data_AF-A0A7W0EVE3-F1
#
_entry.id   AF-A0A7W0EVE3-F1
#
_cell.length_a   1.000
_cell.length_b   1.000
_cell.length_c   1.000
_cell.angle_alpha   90.00
_cell.angle_beta   90.00
_cell.angle_gamma   90.00
#
_symmetry.space_group_name_H-M   'P 1'
#
loop_
_entity.id
_entity.type
_entity.pdbx_description
1 polymer ?
#
loop_
_entity_poly.entity_id
_entity_poly.type
_entity_poly.pdbx_seq_one_letter_code
_entity_poly.pdbx_strand_id
1 'polypeptide(L)'
;MYVIDGLEHLCSYKADVTNRIYFGDTPIGKRYDVYFEGSVTGQRLSGKMHGVDYVLKRSDGIAELNVRAVLVTEDKANISVQISGYMIGEELKDTQIRMVTGHEKYSWLMSKIIIGKGKAANNRLELDYYYEP
;
A
#
# COMPACT_ATOMS: atom_id res chain seq x y z
N MET A 1 -20.29 -21.35 7.48
CA MET A 1 -19.42 -20.18 7.72
C MET A 1 -18.05 -20.58 7.20
N TYR A 2 -17.57 -19.99 6.12
CA TYR A 2 -16.23 -20.25 5.62
C TYR A 2 -15.27 -19.36 6.40
N VAL A 3 -14.20 -19.94 6.91
CA VAL A 3 -13.10 -19.23 7.57
C VAL A 3 -11.95 -19.26 6.57
N ILE A 4 -11.43 -18.09 6.23
CA ILE A 4 -10.13 -17.98 5.54
C ILE A 4 -9.10 -18.52 6.54
N ASP A 5 -8.18 -19.40 6.13
CA ASP A 5 -7.29 -20.23 6.98
C ASP A 5 -6.29 -19.47 7.89
N GLY A 6 -6.61 -18.24 8.28
CA GLY A 6 -5.75 -17.31 8.99
C GLY A 6 -4.96 -16.46 8.01
N LEU A 7 -4.51 -15.32 8.49
CA LEU A 7 -3.61 -14.43 7.75
C LEU A 7 -2.26 -14.43 8.45
N GLU A 8 -1.18 -14.55 7.67
CA GLU A 8 0.18 -14.46 8.17
C GLU A 8 0.74 -13.05 7.95
N HIS A 9 1.52 -12.54 8.90
CA HIS A 9 2.23 -11.28 8.74
C HIS A 9 3.30 -11.41 7.66
N LEU A 10 3.29 -10.51 6.68
CA LEU A 10 4.26 -10.44 5.60
C LEU A 10 5.41 -9.49 5.96
N CYS A 11 5.05 -8.25 6.25
CA CYS A 11 5.97 -7.16 6.56
C CYS A 11 5.24 -5.96 7.15
N SER A 12 6.00 -5.10 7.82
CA SER A 12 5.60 -3.76 8.22
C SER A 12 6.16 -2.74 7.25
N TYR A 13 5.43 -1.64 7.03
CA TYR A 13 5.82 -0.54 6.17
C TYR A 13 5.73 0.77 6.93
N LYS A 14 6.82 1.56 6.88
CA LYS A 14 6.86 2.92 7.39
C LYS A 14 7.34 3.87 6.32
N ALA A 15 6.57 4.92 6.06
CA ALA A 15 6.88 5.89 5.03
C ALA A 15 6.52 7.30 5.42
N ASP A 16 7.13 8.24 4.71
CA ASP A 16 6.82 9.65 4.79
C ASP A 16 6.23 10.12 3.45
N VAL A 17 5.26 11.03 3.53
CA VAL A 17 4.70 11.72 2.36
C VAL A 17 5.70 12.78 1.92
N THR A 18 6.21 12.64 0.70
CA THR A 18 7.28 13.48 0.15
C THR A 18 6.74 14.66 -0.64
N ASN A 19 5.58 14.50 -1.28
CA ASN A 19 4.92 15.56 -2.03
C ASN A 19 3.40 15.33 -2.08
N ARG A 20 2.66 16.41 -2.27
CA ARG A 20 1.21 16.37 -2.46
C ARG A 20 0.78 17.36 -3.54
N ILE A 21 0.18 16.86 -4.60
CA ILE A 21 -0.47 17.67 -5.63
C ILE A 21 -1.97 17.66 -5.34
N TYR A 22 -2.58 18.84 -5.27
CA TYR A 22 -4.02 18.98 -5.13
C TYR A 22 -4.62 19.46 -6.45
N PHE A 23 -5.57 18.70 -6.98
CA PHE A 23 -6.22 19.01 -8.25
C PHE A 23 -7.52 19.82 -8.09
N GLY A 24 -7.96 20.06 -6.85
CA GLY A 24 -9.18 20.78 -6.55
C GLY A 24 -10.32 19.90 -6.05
N ASP A 25 -11.42 20.57 -5.75
CA ASP A 25 -12.71 19.95 -5.44
C ASP A 25 -13.40 19.65 -6.78
N THR A 26 -13.52 18.36 -7.10
CA THR A 26 -14.19 17.89 -8.33
C THR A 26 -15.63 17.48 -8.01
N PRO A 27 -16.51 17.30 -9.03
CA PRO A 27 -17.86 16.81 -8.80
C PRO A 27 -17.97 15.45 -8.08
N ILE A 28 -16.89 14.66 -8.07
CA ILE A 28 -16.84 13.33 -7.43
C ILE A 28 -16.01 13.30 -6.15
N GLY A 29 -15.49 14.45 -5.70
CA GLY A 29 -14.67 14.56 -4.49
C GLY A 29 -13.36 15.32 -4.70
N LYS A 30 -12.56 15.41 -3.64
CA LYS A 30 -11.25 16.08 -3.65
C LYS A 30 -10.19 15.13 -4.20
N ARG A 31 -9.40 15.58 -5.17
CA ARG A 31 -8.42 14.72 -5.86
C ARG A 31 -6.98 15.12 -5.51
N TYR A 32 -6.16 14.15 -5.09
CA TYR A 32 -4.75 14.37 -4.70
C TYR A 32 -3.78 13.32 -5.24
N ASP A 33 -2.64 13.73 -5.80
CA ASP A 33 -1.51 12.81 -5.94
C ASP A 33 -0.63 12.93 -4.71
N VAL A 34 -0.51 11.84 -3.96
CA VAL A 34 0.27 11.77 -2.73
C VAL A 34 1.49 10.91 -2.99
N TYR A 35 2.65 11.55 -3.10
CA TYR A 35 3.93 10.86 -3.26
C TYR A 35 4.45 10.44 -1.91
N PHE A 36 5.05 9.27 -1.84
CA PHE A 36 5.59 8.72 -0.60
C PHE A 36 6.85 7.91 -0.86
N GLU A 37 7.67 7.78 0.19
CA GLU A 37 8.80 6.86 0.22
C GLU A 37 9.04 6.32 1.63
N GLY A 38 9.55 5.10 1.73
CA GLY A 38 9.78 4.47 3.02
C GLY A 38 10.40 3.09 2.98
N SER A 39 10.47 2.48 4.16
CA SER A 39 11.10 1.19 4.40
C SER A 39 10.07 0.10 4.65
N VAL A 40 10.27 -1.04 4.01
CA VAL A 40 9.54 -2.29 4.24
C VAL A 40 10.43 -3.22 5.04
N THR A 41 9.91 -3.78 6.13
CA THR A 41 10.65 -4.67 7.04
C THR A 41 9.83 -5.90 7.35
N GLY A 42 10.36 -7.07 7.04
CA GLY A 42 9.72 -8.36 7.28
C GLY A 42 10.69 -9.52 7.05
N GLN A 43 10.35 -10.70 7.58
CA GLN A 43 11.23 -11.87 7.49
C GLN A 43 11.44 -12.36 6.05
N ARG A 44 10.38 -12.28 5.23
CA ARG A 44 10.39 -12.76 3.83
C ARG A 44 10.50 -11.64 2.80
N LEU A 45 10.20 -10.41 3.19
CA LEU A 45 10.17 -9.25 2.31
C LEU A 45 10.65 -8.01 3.07
N SER A 46 11.84 -7.51 2.69
CA SER A 46 12.43 -6.28 3.22
C SER A 46 13.04 -5.46 2.09
N GLY A 47 13.00 -4.12 2.20
CA GLY A 47 13.48 -3.22 1.17
C GLY A 47 13.01 -1.78 1.33
N LYS A 48 13.01 -1.03 0.23
CA LYS A 48 12.50 0.35 0.16
C LYS A 48 11.41 0.46 -0.88
N MET A 49 10.31 1.13 -0.53
CA MET A 49 9.19 1.37 -1.42
C MET A 49 8.95 2.86 -1.60
N HIS A 50 8.76 3.29 -2.84
CA HIS A 50 8.32 4.64 -3.20
C HIS A 50 7.23 4.57 -4.26
N GLY A 51 6.37 5.58 -4.31
CA GLY A 51 5.26 5.59 -5.24
C GLY A 51 4.36 6.80 -5.10
N VAL A 52 3.20 6.69 -5.74
CA VAL A 52 2.14 7.69 -5.75
C VAL A 52 0.82 7.02 -5.42
N ASP A 53 0.07 7.62 -4.52
CA ASP A 53 -1.35 7.31 -4.30
C ASP A 53 -2.22 8.36 -4.99
N TYR A 54 -3.07 7.90 -5.90
CA TYR A 54 -4.04 8.70 -6.64
C TYR A 54 -5.35 8.81 -5.85
N VAL A 55 -5.27 9.47 -4.68
CA VAL A 55 -6.37 9.57 -3.70
C VAL A 55 -7.57 10.35 -4.24
N LEU A 56 -8.77 9.78 -4.07
CA LEU A 56 -10.06 10.49 -4.23
C LEU A 56 -10.78 10.55 -2.89
N LYS A 57 -10.82 11.72 -2.26
CA LYS A 57 -11.56 11.93 -1.01
C LYS A 57 -12.99 12.37 -1.30
N ARG A 58 -13.93 11.48 -1.03
CA ARG A 58 -15.38 11.69 -1.20
C ARG A 58 -15.93 12.69 -0.19
N SER A 59 -17.14 13.18 -0.48
CA SER A 59 -17.87 14.12 0.37
C SER A 59 -18.27 13.55 1.73
N ASP A 60 -18.39 12.24 1.85
CA ASP A 60 -18.69 11.54 3.12
C ASP A 60 -17.45 11.29 3.98
N GLY A 61 -16.30 11.81 3.58
CA GLY A 61 -15.05 11.74 4.35
C GLY A 61 -14.22 10.48 4.11
N ILE A 62 -14.72 9.51 3.34
CA ILE A 62 -13.96 8.33 2.92
C ILE A 62 -13.04 8.71 1.76
N ALA A 63 -11.77 8.31 1.84
CA ALA A 63 -10.85 8.41 0.72
C ALA A 63 -10.65 7.04 0.05
N GLU A 64 -10.79 7.01 -1.26
CA GLU A 64 -10.43 5.87 -2.11
C GLU A 64 -8.95 5.98 -2.46
N LEU A 65 -8.22 4.87 -2.27
CA LEU A 65 -6.79 4.77 -2.49
C LEU A 65 -6.53 4.00 -3.77
N ASN A 66 -5.59 4.48 -4.59
CA ASN A 66 -5.17 3.85 -5.84
C ASN A 66 -3.68 4.09 -6.00
N VAL A 67 -2.89 3.14 -5.53
CA VAL A 67 -1.44 3.28 -5.43
C VAL A 67 -0.74 2.64 -6.61
N ARG A 68 0.29 3.31 -7.10
CA ARG A 68 1.32 2.74 -7.99
C ARG A 68 2.68 2.99 -7.36
N ALA A 69 3.40 1.91 -7.07
CA ALA A 69 4.68 1.97 -6.39
C ALA A 69 5.68 0.94 -6.93
N VAL A 70 6.94 1.15 -6.56
CA VAL A 70 8.04 0.20 -6.76
C VAL A 70 8.65 -0.11 -5.41
N LEU A 71 8.72 -1.40 -5.08
CA LEU A 71 9.50 -1.92 -3.96
C LEU A 71 10.81 -2.49 -4.53
N VAL A 72 11.93 -2.00 -4.00
CA VAL A 72 13.26 -2.54 -4.26
C VAL A 72 13.71 -3.28 -3.02
N THR A 73 13.87 -4.59 -3.12
CA THR A 73 14.30 -5.43 -2.00
C THR A 73 15.77 -5.20 -1.65
N GLU A 74 16.18 -5.62 -0.46
CA GLU A 74 17.58 -5.49 -0.02
C GLU A 74 18.57 -6.20 -0.97
N ASP A 75 18.17 -7.36 -1.50
CA ASP A 75 18.88 -8.13 -2.53
C ASP A 75 18.60 -7.66 -3.97
N LYS A 76 18.06 -6.45 -4.12
CA LYS A 76 17.93 -5.70 -5.39
C LYS A 76 16.92 -6.24 -6.40
N ALA A 77 15.94 -7.04 -5.97
CA ALA A 77 14.80 -7.35 -6.81
C ALA A 77 13.86 -6.15 -6.90
N ASN A 78 13.42 -5.83 -8.13
CA ASN A 78 12.37 -4.84 -8.37
C ASN A 78 11.01 -5.52 -8.37
N ILE A 79 10.08 -4.97 -7.60
CA ILE A 79 8.70 -5.46 -7.48
C ILE A 79 7.77 -4.28 -7.77
N SER A 80 6.96 -4.39 -8.82
CA SER A 80 5.86 -3.44 -9.07
C SER A 80 4.75 -3.72 -8.07
N VAL A 81 4.23 -2.66 -7.44
CA VAL A 81 3.17 -2.75 -6.45
C VAL A 81 1.99 -1.89 -6.91
N GLN A 82 0.80 -2.49 -6.91
CA GLN A 82 -0.46 -1.79 -7.15
C GLN A 82 -1.38 -2.05 -5.97
N ILE A 83 -1.98 -0.99 -5.41
CA ILE A 83 -2.84 -1.12 -4.24
C ILE A 83 -4.16 -0.42 -4.50
N SER A 84 -5.25 -1.06 -4.11
CA SER A 84 -6.56 -0.43 -3.98
C SER A 84 -7.06 -0.58 -2.56
N GLY A 85 -7.62 0.50 -2.01
CA GLY A 85 -7.97 0.55 -0.61
C GLY A 85 -8.82 1.76 -0.24
N TYR A 86 -8.98 1.94 1.06
CA TYR A 86 -9.74 3.05 1.62
C TYR A 86 -9.03 3.64 2.83
N MET A 87 -9.23 4.94 3.03
CA MET A 87 -8.88 5.65 4.26
C MET A 87 -10.13 6.23 4.91
N ILE A 88 -10.29 5.99 6.21
CA ILE A 88 -11.40 6.51 7.03
C ILE A 88 -10.79 7.16 8.27
N GLY A 89 -10.90 8.49 8.36
CA GLY A 89 -10.13 9.26 9.34
C GLY A 89 -8.63 9.06 9.10
N GLU A 90 -7.93 8.51 10.08
CA GLU A 90 -6.52 8.14 9.96
C GLU A 90 -6.32 6.67 9.59
N GLU A 91 -7.34 5.81 9.62
CA GLU A 91 -7.19 4.38 9.37
C GLU A 91 -7.06 4.10 7.87
N LEU A 92 -6.00 3.40 7.48
CA LEU A 92 -5.76 2.88 6.13
C LEU A 92 -6.14 1.40 6.05
N LYS A 93 -6.81 1.02 4.95
CA LYS A 93 -7.17 -0.36 4.62
C LYS A 93 -6.83 -0.64 3.17
N ASP A 94 -5.73 -1.34 2.96
CA ASP A 94 -5.30 -1.79 1.65
C ASP A 94 -5.98 -3.13 1.36
N THR A 95 -7.01 -3.08 0.53
CA THR A 95 -7.95 -4.22 0.34
C THR A 95 -7.55 -5.15 -0.80
N GLN A 96 -6.77 -4.65 -1.75
CA GLN A 96 -6.22 -5.44 -2.85
C GLN A 96 -4.80 -4.96 -3.11
N ILE A 97 -3.82 -5.84 -2.92
CA ILE A 97 -2.42 -5.57 -3.23
C ILE A 97 -1.97 -6.57 -4.28
N ARG A 98 -1.51 -6.07 -5.42
CA ARG A 98 -0.90 -6.87 -6.48
C ARG A 98 0.58 -6.55 -6.54
N MET A 99 1.40 -7.58 -6.37
CA MET A 99 2.85 -7.52 -6.57
C MET A 99 3.21 -8.27 -7.85
N VAL A 100 4.09 -7.70 -8.66
CA VAL A 100 4.57 -8.30 -9.91
C VAL A 100 6.08 -8.14 -10.00
N THR A 101 6.77 -9.24 -10.28
CA THR A 101 8.23 -9.25 -10.43
C THR A 101 8.68 -10.37 -11.35
N GLY A 102 9.79 -10.16 -12.05
CA GLY A 102 10.48 -11.21 -12.81
C GLY A 102 11.50 -11.99 -11.98
N HIS A 103 11.72 -11.64 -10.70
CA HIS A 103 12.73 -12.27 -9.86
C HIS A 103 12.21 -13.57 -9.23
N GLU A 104 12.83 -14.70 -9.54
CA GLU A 104 12.36 -16.04 -9.18
C GLU A 104 12.10 -16.22 -7.67
N LYS A 105 13.01 -15.75 -6.82
CA LYS A 105 12.89 -15.78 -5.34
C LYS A 105 11.58 -15.18 -4.81
N TYR A 106 11.03 -14.18 -5.51
CA TYR A 106 9.85 -13.43 -5.09
C TYR A 106 8.60 -13.77 -5.91
N SER A 107 8.69 -14.75 -6.83
CA SER A 107 7.58 -15.14 -7.71
C SER A 107 6.33 -15.61 -6.95
N TRP A 108 6.52 -16.21 -5.77
CA TRP A 108 5.43 -16.69 -4.90
C TRP A 108 4.46 -15.57 -4.48
N LEU A 109 4.91 -14.31 -4.41
CA LEU A 109 4.04 -13.17 -4.06
C LEU A 109 2.92 -12.97 -5.08
N MET A 110 3.14 -13.34 -6.35
CA MET A 110 2.19 -13.11 -7.43
C MET A 110 0.94 -14.00 -7.34
N SER A 111 0.98 -15.06 -6.54
CA SER A 111 -0.15 -15.97 -6.32
C SER A 111 -0.83 -15.78 -4.95
N LYS A 112 -0.43 -14.78 -4.17
CA LYS A 112 -0.99 -14.53 -2.84
C LYS A 112 -2.09 -13.49 -2.85
N ILE A 113 -3.09 -13.70 -2.00
CA ILE A 113 -3.99 -12.63 -1.56
C ILE A 113 -3.27 -11.88 -0.45
N ILE A 114 -3.02 -10.58 -0.67
CA ILE A 114 -2.34 -9.71 0.28
C ILE A 114 -3.26 -8.54 0.62
N ILE A 115 -3.39 -8.26 1.91
CA ILE A 115 -4.14 -7.12 2.45
C ILE A 115 -3.27 -6.34 3.43
N GLY A 116 -3.60 -5.08 3.66
CA GLY A 116 -2.89 -4.22 4.59
C GLY A 116 -3.83 -3.42 5.48
N LYS A 117 -3.35 -3.09 6.67
CA LYS A 117 -4.03 -2.19 7.58
C LYS A 117 -3.01 -1.31 8.28
N GLY A 118 -3.37 -0.06 8.51
CA GLY A 118 -2.48 0.86 9.18
C GLY A 118 -3.10 2.22 9.46
N LYS A 119 -2.23 3.22 9.60
CA LYS A 119 -2.63 4.60 9.85
C LYS A 119 -1.82 5.60 9.03
N ALA A 120 -2.46 6.71 8.69
CA ALA A 120 -1.84 7.91 8.14
C ALA A 120 -2.05 9.09 9.09
N ALA A 121 -0.97 9.65 9.62
CA ALA A 121 -1.01 10.85 10.46
C ALA A 121 0.27 11.66 10.29
N ASN A 122 0.17 12.99 10.35
CA ASN A 122 1.32 13.90 10.33
C ASN A 122 2.32 13.63 9.17
N ASN A 123 1.80 13.39 7.95
CA ASN A 123 2.60 13.02 6.77
C ASN A 123 3.41 11.72 6.92
N ARG A 124 3.04 10.84 7.86
CA ARG A 124 3.63 9.52 8.04
C ARG A 124 2.60 8.44 7.78
N LEU A 125 3.04 7.35 7.20
CA LEU A 125 2.27 6.15 6.93
C LEU A 125 2.89 5.00 7.73
N GLU A 126 2.08 4.29 8.48
CA GLU A 126 2.50 3.06 9.17
C GLU A 126 1.47 1.96 8.88
N LEU A 127 1.88 0.89 8.22
CA LEU A 127 1.02 -0.23 7.84
C LEU A 127 1.66 -1.57 8.16
N ASP A 128 0.82 -2.57 8.42
CA ASP A 128 1.19 -3.98 8.38
C ASP A 128 0.48 -4.66 7.22
N TYR A 129 1.21 -5.51 6.52
CA TYR A 129 0.73 -6.31 5.41
C TYR A 129 0.67 -7.78 5.80
N TYR A 130 -0.38 -8.45 5.32
CA TYR A 130 -0.67 -9.84 5.63
C TYR A 130 -1.06 -10.59 4.36
N TYR A 131 -0.83 -11.91 4.34
CA TYR A 131 -1.18 -12.75 3.20
C TYR A 131 -1.84 -14.06 3.64
N GLU A 132 -2.62 -14.65 2.73
CA GLU A 132 -3.14 -16.01 2.89
C GLU A 132 -2.05 -17.03 2.49
N PRO A 133 -1.69 -17.98 3.38
CA PRO A 133 -0.54 -18.87 3.22
C PRO A 133 -0.59 -19.84 2.03
#